data_AF-A0A1Y2HDP6-F1
#
_entry.id   AF-A0A1Y2HDP6-F1
#
_cell.length_a   1.000
_cell.length_b   1.000
_cell.length_c   1.000
_cell.angle_alpha   90.00
_cell.angle_beta   90.00
_cell.angle_gamma   90.00
#
_symmetry.space_group_name_H-M   'P 1'
#
loop_
_entity.id
_entity.type
_entity.pdbx_description
1 polymer ?
#
loop_
_entity_poly.entity_id
_entity_poly.type
_entity_poly.pdbx_seq_one_letter_code
_entity_poly.pdbx_strand_id
1 'polypeptide(L)'
;MSSDNRSSGASPDCAVVTKFGFITDSPNCCQSRDVTCRDGRVVAIDSYYWSGRSSISFSSSQSATPAPPKKDFTIPADIDSLTELQRLKLVLSQEASYAPGTTIPPSIGKLSKLTELDIRDGGLVGTIPSEIANIPNLGFLRLSNHSLTGTIPPAIGNLKNLTVLDLSRNKLSGSLPSGLGDRNLTTLNVARNNLTGIVPKLSPTIYNCELTSTFDDGNDFWCYGAGGAAPPSMCDTDTRVFLPRTCPAGLDGSGPSPFLRPGFIATIAIAVLIPLLAVLCVK
;
A
#
# COMPACT_ATOMS: atom_id res chain seq x y z
N MET A 1 21.64 28.10 -16.93
CA MET A 1 22.30 27.01 -17.69
C MET A 1 22.39 25.79 -16.80
N SER A 2 21.45 24.85 -16.94
CA SER A 2 21.64 23.46 -16.54
C SER A 2 21.09 22.63 -17.68
N SER A 3 21.92 22.50 -18.71
CA SER A 3 21.67 21.66 -19.87
C SER A 3 21.84 20.22 -19.41
N ASP A 4 20.71 19.56 -19.12
CA ASP A 4 20.65 18.11 -18.97
C ASP A 4 21.18 17.48 -20.25
N ASN A 5 22.38 16.94 -20.14
CA ASN A 5 23.06 16.23 -21.21
C ASN A 5 22.32 14.90 -21.40
N ARG A 6 21.22 14.92 -22.17
CA ARG A 6 20.56 13.71 -22.66
C ARG A 6 21.56 12.97 -23.54
N SER A 7 22.29 12.04 -22.93
CA SER A 7 23.25 11.17 -23.60
C SER A 7 22.58 10.52 -24.81
N SER A 8 23.06 10.85 -26.00
CA SER A 8 22.61 10.34 -27.31
C SER A 8 23.06 8.91 -27.59
N GLY A 9 23.22 8.07 -26.55
CA GLY A 9 23.69 6.69 -26.65
C GLY A 9 22.57 5.70 -26.35
N ALA A 10 22.45 4.65 -27.17
CA ALA A 10 21.58 3.52 -26.89
C ALA A 10 21.98 2.90 -25.54
N SER A 11 21.03 2.76 -24.61
CA SER A 11 21.28 2.10 -23.33
C SER A 11 21.14 0.58 -23.50
N PRO A 12 22.06 -0.23 -22.94
CA PRO A 12 21.92 -1.69 -22.95
C PRO A 12 20.66 -2.16 -22.21
N ASP A 13 20.15 -1.34 -21.29
CA ASP A 13 18.97 -1.62 -20.47
C ASP A 13 17.67 -1.53 -21.30
N CYS A 14 17.67 -0.87 -22.46
CA CYS A 14 16.46 -0.63 -23.26
C CYS A 14 15.78 -1.93 -23.74
N ALA A 15 16.54 -3.00 -23.92
CA ALA A 15 15.98 -4.30 -24.29
C ALA A 15 15.08 -4.88 -23.18
N VAL A 16 15.34 -4.56 -21.92
CA VAL A 16 14.51 -4.98 -20.78
C VAL A 16 13.42 -3.97 -20.48
N VAL A 17 13.72 -2.67 -20.60
CA VAL A 17 12.74 -1.60 -20.40
C VAL A 17 11.54 -1.72 -21.34
N THR A 18 11.76 -2.11 -22.60
CA THR A 18 10.66 -2.25 -23.57
C THR A 18 9.74 -3.45 -23.29
N LYS A 19 10.23 -4.47 -22.59
CA LYS A 19 9.44 -5.66 -22.19
C LYS A 19 8.35 -5.33 -21.18
N PHE A 20 8.48 -4.24 -20.42
CA PHE A 20 7.39 -3.81 -19.54
C PHE A 20 6.13 -3.42 -20.32
N GLY A 21 6.25 -3.09 -21.61
CA GLY A 21 5.15 -2.72 -22.48
C GLY A 21 4.71 -1.25 -22.35
N PHE A 22 5.15 -0.51 -21.33
CA PHE A 22 4.86 0.94 -21.21
C PHE A 22 5.66 1.79 -22.19
N ILE A 23 6.90 1.39 -22.46
CA ILE A 23 7.90 2.19 -23.17
C ILE A 23 8.18 1.52 -24.51
N THR A 24 7.78 2.17 -25.61
CA THR A 24 7.87 1.62 -26.97
C THR A 24 9.11 2.09 -27.73
N ASP A 25 9.84 3.08 -27.20
CA ASP A 25 10.91 3.75 -27.92
C ASP A 25 12.24 2.97 -27.78
N SER A 26 12.39 1.96 -28.63
CA SER A 26 13.69 1.35 -28.95
C SER A 26 14.29 2.05 -30.17
N PRO A 27 15.58 2.45 -30.17
CA PRO A 27 16.67 2.06 -29.27
C PRO A 27 16.97 3.05 -28.13
N ASN A 28 16.19 4.12 -27.98
CA ASN A 28 16.50 5.23 -27.08
C ASN A 28 15.51 5.33 -25.91
N CYS A 29 15.37 4.28 -25.10
CA CYS A 29 14.47 4.30 -23.95
C CYS A 29 14.77 5.46 -22.98
N CYS A 30 16.03 5.93 -22.90
CA CYS A 30 16.42 7.11 -22.12
C CYS A 30 15.83 8.45 -22.63
N GLN A 31 15.25 8.48 -23.83
CA GLN A 31 14.50 9.63 -24.34
C GLN A 31 13.02 9.59 -23.90
N SER A 32 12.55 8.43 -23.43
CA SER A 32 11.20 8.31 -22.88
C SER A 32 11.07 9.20 -21.65
N ARG A 33 9.93 9.87 -21.53
CA ARG A 33 9.63 10.73 -20.38
C ARG A 33 9.60 9.96 -19.06
N ASP A 34 9.27 8.69 -19.12
CA ASP A 34 9.04 7.85 -17.95
C ASP A 34 10.32 7.08 -17.56
N VAL A 35 11.45 7.36 -18.21
CA VAL A 35 12.75 6.71 -17.95
C VAL A 35 13.80 7.77 -17.63
N THR A 36 14.48 7.61 -16.50
CA THR A 36 15.67 8.40 -16.17
C THR A 36 16.91 7.55 -16.36
N CYS A 37 17.87 8.08 -17.12
CA CYS A 37 19.17 7.46 -17.30
C CYS A 37 20.29 8.32 -16.70
N ARG A 38 21.34 7.67 -16.21
CA ARG A 38 22.62 8.27 -15.81
C ARG A 38 23.74 7.45 -16.40
N ASP A 39 24.69 8.10 -17.06
CA ASP A 39 25.84 7.45 -17.70
C ASP A 39 25.43 6.29 -18.64
N GLY A 40 24.33 6.49 -19.38
CA GLY A 40 23.79 5.49 -20.31
C GLY A 40 23.09 4.28 -19.66
N ARG A 41 22.88 4.29 -18.34
CA ARG A 41 22.17 3.24 -17.60
C ARG A 41 20.86 3.75 -17.02
N VAL A 42 19.85 2.90 -16.96
CA VAL A 42 18.52 3.23 -16.42
C VAL A 42 18.60 3.24 -14.90
N VAL A 43 18.34 4.41 -14.31
CA VAL A 43 18.36 4.60 -12.84
C VAL A 43 16.96 4.74 -12.26
N ALA A 44 15.98 5.16 -13.06
CA ALA A 44 14.58 5.18 -12.63
C ALA A 44 13.64 4.88 -13.79
N ILE A 45 12.56 4.16 -13.48
CA ILE A 45 11.40 4.01 -14.36
C ILE A 45 10.20 4.53 -13.57
N ASP A 46 9.59 5.61 -14.05
CA ASP A 46 8.48 6.32 -13.42
C ASP A 46 7.27 6.36 -14.37
N SER A 47 6.59 5.22 -14.50
CA SER A 47 5.47 5.05 -15.42
C SER A 47 4.13 5.19 -14.70
N TYR A 48 3.33 6.16 -15.17
CA TYR A 48 1.95 6.37 -14.75
C TYR A 48 1.05 6.23 -15.98
N TYR A 49 0.47 5.06 -16.16
CA TYR A 49 -0.35 4.78 -17.33
C TYR A 49 -1.81 5.22 -17.09
N TRP A 50 -2.12 6.46 -17.49
CA TRP A 50 -3.49 6.91 -17.73
C TRP A 50 -3.82 6.71 -19.22
N SER A 51 -4.86 5.93 -19.50
CA SER A 51 -5.56 6.10 -20.79
C SER A 51 -6.13 7.53 -20.81
N GLY A 52 -5.83 8.29 -21.87
CA GLY A 52 -6.32 9.67 -21.98
C GLY A 52 -5.37 10.71 -22.56
N ARG A 53 -4.18 10.35 -23.07
CA ARG A 53 -3.47 11.21 -24.03
C ARG A 53 -4.03 11.03 -25.46
N SER A 54 -5.32 11.23 -25.59
CA SER A 54 -5.94 11.65 -26.84
C SER A 54 -6.71 12.91 -26.51
N SER A 55 -6.39 14.02 -27.16
CA SER A 55 -7.20 15.24 -27.12
C SER A 55 -8.62 14.90 -27.55
N ILE A 56 -9.60 14.92 -26.65
CA ILE A 56 -11.01 14.77 -27.02
C ILE A 56 -11.70 16.11 -26.79
N SER A 57 -11.99 16.79 -27.89
CA SER A 57 -13.00 17.83 -27.99
C SER A 57 -14.35 17.28 -27.50
N PHE A 58 -14.95 17.95 -26.52
CA PHE A 58 -16.28 17.60 -26.01
C PHE A 58 -17.31 17.70 -27.13
N SER A 59 -17.86 16.56 -27.57
CA SER A 59 -19.16 16.51 -28.23
C SER A 59 -20.03 15.50 -27.48
N SER A 60 -21.15 16.01 -26.97
CA SER A 60 -22.10 15.33 -26.10
C SER A 60 -23.00 14.41 -26.90
N SER A 61 -22.54 13.18 -27.15
CA SER A 61 -23.37 11.97 -27.29
C SER A 61 -22.46 10.83 -27.78
N GLN A 62 -21.99 9.96 -26.89
CA GLN A 62 -21.47 8.68 -27.36
C GLN A 62 -21.70 7.58 -26.34
N SER A 63 -22.50 6.62 -26.79
CA SER A 63 -22.49 5.19 -26.47
C SER A 63 -21.19 4.76 -25.80
N ALA A 64 -21.31 3.92 -24.75
CA ALA A 64 -20.18 3.25 -24.11
C ALA A 64 -19.30 2.58 -25.19
N THR A 65 -18.20 3.24 -25.54
CA THR A 65 -17.18 2.67 -26.41
C THR A 65 -16.60 1.46 -25.68
N PRO A 66 -16.36 0.32 -26.36
CA PRO A 66 -15.65 -0.80 -25.76
C PRO A 66 -14.37 -0.28 -25.12
N ALA A 67 -14.08 -0.71 -23.88
CA ALA A 67 -12.82 -0.39 -23.24
C ALA A 67 -11.67 -0.67 -24.23
N PRO A 68 -10.72 0.26 -24.40
CA PRO A 68 -9.61 0.05 -25.32
C PRO A 68 -8.95 -1.30 -25.01
N PRO A 69 -8.46 -2.04 -26.03
CA PRO A 69 -7.86 -3.34 -25.82
C PRO A 69 -6.79 -3.23 -24.73
N LYS A 70 -6.95 -4.04 -23.66
CA LYS A 70 -6.02 -4.05 -22.54
C LYS A 70 -4.62 -4.28 -23.08
N LYS A 71 -3.75 -3.29 -22.93
CA LYS A 71 -2.34 -3.48 -23.24
C LYS A 71 -1.78 -4.40 -22.15
N ASP A 72 -1.38 -5.60 -22.55
CA ASP A 72 -0.83 -6.60 -21.64
C ASP A 72 0.54 -6.16 -21.14
N PHE A 73 0.58 -5.54 -19.97
CA PHE A 73 1.83 -5.17 -19.31
C PHE A 73 2.44 -6.36 -18.59
N THR A 74 3.77 -6.41 -18.49
CA THR A 74 4.47 -7.47 -17.74
C THR A 74 5.58 -6.88 -16.88
N ILE A 75 6.04 -7.65 -15.88
CA ILE A 75 7.28 -7.36 -15.17
C ILE A 75 8.33 -8.36 -15.70
N PRO A 76 9.37 -7.92 -16.42
CA PRO A 76 10.32 -8.82 -17.05
C PRO A 76 11.06 -9.68 -16.01
N ALA A 77 11.19 -10.97 -16.26
CA ALA A 77 11.92 -11.87 -15.36
C ALA A 77 13.42 -11.54 -15.29
N ASP A 78 13.98 -10.90 -16.33
CA ASP A 78 15.36 -10.44 -16.42
C ASP A 78 15.53 -8.97 -15.96
N ILE A 79 14.62 -8.47 -15.13
CA ILE A 79 14.70 -7.13 -14.53
C ILE A 79 16.00 -6.92 -13.75
N ASP A 80 16.63 -7.98 -13.25
CA ASP A 80 17.92 -7.94 -12.54
C ASP A 80 19.09 -7.44 -13.40
N SER A 81 18.93 -7.39 -14.72
CA SER A 81 19.89 -6.74 -15.63
C SER A 81 19.95 -5.21 -15.46
N LEU A 82 18.91 -4.59 -14.89
CA LEU A 82 18.84 -3.16 -14.60
C LEU A 82 19.67 -2.81 -13.35
N THR A 83 20.97 -3.09 -13.39
CA THR A 83 21.87 -3.05 -12.22
C THR A 83 21.97 -1.68 -11.54
N GLU A 84 21.65 -0.61 -12.27
CA GLU A 84 21.69 0.78 -11.78
C GLU A 84 20.33 1.30 -11.28
N LEU A 85 19.27 0.48 -11.35
CA LEU A 85 17.92 0.89 -11.01
C LEU A 85 17.80 1.22 -9.52
N GLN A 86 17.43 2.47 -9.24
CA GLN A 86 17.21 3.01 -7.90
C GLN A 86 15.73 3.15 -7.58
N ARG A 87 14.89 3.35 -8.60
CA ARG A 87 13.46 3.54 -8.46
C ARG A 87 12.69 2.82 -9.57
N LEU A 88 11.68 2.06 -9.18
CA LEU A 88 10.69 1.47 -10.07
C LEU A 88 9.30 1.87 -9.61
N LYS A 89 8.66 2.76 -10.36
CA LYS A 89 7.25 3.12 -10.19
C LYS A 89 6.45 2.71 -11.41
N LEU A 90 5.51 1.81 -11.20
CA LEU A 90 4.57 1.34 -12.21
C LEU A 90 3.17 1.47 -11.63
N VAL A 91 2.43 2.49 -12.08
CA VAL A 91 1.08 2.77 -11.59
C VAL A 91 0.11 2.71 -12.76
N LEU A 92 -0.86 1.81 -12.68
CA LEU A 92 -1.84 1.58 -13.73
C LEU A 92 -3.17 2.26 -13.41
N SER A 93 -3.78 2.92 -14.40
CA SER A 93 -5.17 3.33 -14.29
C SER A 93 -6.12 2.13 -14.41
N GLN A 94 -7.41 2.34 -14.11
CA GLN A 94 -8.45 1.30 -14.19
C GLN A 94 -8.63 0.69 -15.60
N GLU A 95 -8.14 1.37 -16.63
CA GLU A 95 -8.22 0.94 -18.03
C GLU A 95 -6.98 0.16 -18.48
N ALA A 96 -6.02 -0.06 -17.58
CA ALA A 96 -4.81 -0.84 -17.80
C ALA A 96 -4.70 -2.01 -16.80
N SER A 97 -4.15 -3.13 -17.25
CA SER A 97 -3.84 -4.25 -16.37
C SER A 97 -2.60 -5.00 -16.85
N TYR A 98 -1.94 -5.67 -15.92
CA TYR A 98 -0.94 -6.66 -16.27
C TYR A 98 -1.59 -7.83 -17.02
N ALA A 99 -0.79 -8.50 -17.85
CA ALA A 99 -1.21 -9.71 -18.54
C ALA A 99 -1.67 -10.77 -17.52
N PRO A 100 -2.68 -11.59 -17.84
CA PRO A 100 -3.13 -12.65 -16.95
C PRO A 100 -1.96 -13.56 -16.50
N GLY A 101 -1.86 -13.81 -15.19
CA GLY A 101 -0.79 -14.63 -14.63
C GLY A 101 0.52 -13.90 -14.36
N THR A 102 0.62 -12.59 -14.63
CA THR A 102 1.81 -11.80 -14.28
C THR A 102 2.02 -11.77 -12.77
N THR A 103 3.22 -12.15 -12.35
CA THR A 103 3.67 -12.13 -10.95
C THR A 103 4.84 -11.18 -10.77
N ILE A 104 5.21 -10.92 -9.52
CA ILE A 104 6.46 -10.21 -9.19
C ILE A 104 7.61 -11.23 -9.29
N PRO A 105 8.59 -11.04 -10.20
CA PRO A 105 9.65 -12.01 -10.39
C PRO A 105 10.64 -11.98 -9.21
N PRO A 106 11.10 -13.14 -8.70
CA PRO A 106 12.10 -13.22 -7.63
C PRO A 106 13.42 -12.48 -7.93
N SER A 107 13.77 -12.34 -9.21
CA SER A 107 14.95 -11.60 -9.67
C SER A 107 14.96 -10.13 -9.24
N ILE A 108 13.80 -9.55 -8.89
CA ILE A 108 13.72 -8.19 -8.34
C ILE A 108 14.60 -8.02 -7.09
N GLY A 109 14.77 -9.09 -6.31
CA GLY A 109 15.64 -9.11 -5.13
C GLY A 109 17.12 -8.89 -5.40
N LYS A 110 17.56 -8.96 -6.66
CA LYS A 110 18.96 -8.72 -7.06
C LYS A 110 19.27 -7.26 -7.36
N LEU A 111 18.26 -6.38 -7.38
CA LEU A 111 18.41 -4.96 -7.65
C LEU A 111 19.03 -4.21 -6.45
N SER A 112 20.33 -4.40 -6.23
CA SER A 112 21.05 -3.92 -5.03
C SER A 112 21.00 -2.40 -4.79
N LYS A 113 20.75 -1.61 -5.84
CA LYS A 113 20.64 -0.14 -5.78
C LYS A 113 19.20 0.35 -5.59
N LEU A 114 18.20 -0.54 -5.64
CA LEU A 114 16.80 -0.16 -5.54
C LEU A 114 16.48 0.36 -4.14
N THR A 115 15.84 1.52 -4.11
CA THR A 115 15.41 2.22 -2.88
C THR A 115 13.90 2.36 -2.82
N GLU A 116 13.24 2.38 -3.98
CA GLU A 116 11.81 2.60 -4.10
C GLU A 116 11.21 1.64 -5.13
N LEU A 117 10.31 0.78 -4.64
CA LEU A 117 9.49 -0.14 -5.41
C LEU A 117 8.02 0.22 -5.18
N ASP A 118 7.40 0.85 -6.16
CA ASP A 118 6.00 1.27 -6.13
C ASP A 118 5.29 0.67 -7.35
N ILE A 119 4.69 -0.50 -7.17
CA ILE A 119 3.87 -1.15 -8.20
C ILE A 119 2.45 -1.19 -7.68
N ARG A 120 1.55 -0.48 -8.35
CA ARG A 120 0.16 -0.33 -7.91
C ARG A 120 -0.79 -0.49 -9.06
N ASP A 121 -1.95 -1.05 -8.73
CA ASP A 121 -3.08 -1.20 -9.64
C ASP A 121 -2.80 -2.15 -10.82
N GLY A 122 -3.86 -2.71 -11.41
CA GLY A 122 -3.74 -3.53 -12.61
C GLY A 122 -3.50 -5.03 -12.39
N GLY A 123 -3.76 -5.53 -11.18
CA GLY A 123 -4.13 -6.94 -10.98
C GLY A 123 -3.01 -7.99 -11.08
N LEU A 124 -1.83 -7.72 -10.52
CA LEU A 124 -0.81 -8.76 -10.32
C LEU A 124 -1.38 -9.92 -9.47
N VAL A 125 -0.88 -11.13 -9.72
CA VAL A 125 -1.25 -12.35 -8.99
C VAL A 125 -0.02 -13.04 -8.39
N GLY A 126 -0.24 -14.14 -7.66
CA GLY A 126 0.83 -14.89 -7.00
C GLY A 126 1.22 -14.30 -5.64
N THR A 127 2.37 -14.70 -5.12
CA THR A 127 2.85 -14.28 -3.79
C THR A 127 3.85 -13.13 -3.89
N ILE A 128 4.07 -12.44 -2.78
CA ILE A 128 5.21 -11.52 -2.64
C ILE A 128 6.49 -12.38 -2.53
N PRO A 129 7.47 -12.26 -3.44
CA PRO A 129 8.71 -13.04 -3.36
C PRO A 129 9.52 -12.64 -2.12
N SER A 130 10.07 -13.62 -1.40
CA SER A 130 10.87 -13.37 -0.20
C SER A 130 12.19 -12.66 -0.52
N GLU A 131 12.65 -12.78 -1.77
CA GLU A 131 13.84 -12.14 -2.31
C GLU A 131 13.76 -10.61 -2.28
N ILE A 132 12.58 -9.98 -2.15
CA ILE A 132 12.46 -8.53 -1.92
C ILE A 132 13.25 -8.11 -0.67
N ALA A 133 13.36 -8.98 0.33
CA ALA A 133 14.15 -8.73 1.54
C ALA A 133 15.66 -8.66 1.29
N ASN A 134 16.14 -9.10 0.12
CA ASN A 134 17.56 -9.04 -0.26
C ASN A 134 17.97 -7.67 -0.80
N ILE A 135 17.03 -6.74 -0.98
CA ILE A 135 17.29 -5.39 -1.48
C ILE A 135 17.74 -4.51 -0.30
N PRO A 136 19.05 -4.24 -0.14
CA PRO A 136 19.60 -3.75 1.12
C PRO A 136 19.13 -2.34 1.47
N ASN A 137 18.83 -1.53 0.45
CA ASN A 137 18.51 -0.12 0.58
C ASN A 137 17.02 0.18 0.37
N LEU A 138 16.16 -0.84 0.31
CA LEU A 138 14.74 -0.63 0.05
C LEU A 138 14.10 0.15 1.20
N GLY A 139 13.70 1.39 0.90
CA GLY A 139 13.06 2.29 1.85
C GLY A 139 11.55 2.38 1.67
N PHE A 140 11.08 2.03 0.47
CA PHE A 140 9.70 2.26 0.06
C PHE A 140 9.20 1.07 -0.74
N LEU A 141 8.20 0.38 -0.18
CA LEU A 141 7.58 -0.79 -0.79
C LEU A 141 6.07 -0.56 -0.85
N ARG A 142 5.54 -0.36 -2.06
CA ARG A 142 4.10 -0.35 -2.32
C ARG A 142 3.74 -1.38 -3.37
N LEU A 143 2.84 -2.27 -2.99
CA LEU A 143 2.29 -3.34 -3.84
C LEU A 143 0.75 -3.36 -3.74
N SER A 144 0.14 -2.18 -3.57
CA SER A 144 -1.28 -2.04 -3.26
C SER A 144 -2.19 -2.24 -4.47
N ASN A 145 -3.42 -2.69 -4.22
CA ASN A 145 -4.48 -2.84 -5.23
C ASN A 145 -4.15 -3.87 -6.33
N HIS A 146 -3.80 -5.07 -5.90
CA HIS A 146 -3.60 -6.23 -6.76
C HIS A 146 -4.42 -7.43 -6.27
N SER A 147 -4.13 -8.63 -6.77
CA SER A 147 -4.69 -9.90 -6.31
C SER A 147 -3.60 -10.80 -5.73
N LEU A 148 -2.61 -10.21 -5.05
CA LEU A 148 -1.53 -10.96 -4.41
C LEU A 148 -2.09 -11.82 -3.27
N THR A 149 -1.62 -13.06 -3.18
CA THR A 149 -2.04 -14.08 -2.21
C THR A 149 -0.86 -14.54 -1.35
N GLY A 150 -1.14 -15.44 -0.40
CA GLY A 150 -0.11 -15.98 0.50
C GLY A 150 0.24 -15.01 1.64
N THR A 151 1.34 -15.27 2.32
CA THR A 151 1.75 -14.49 3.49
C THR A 151 2.64 -13.31 3.11
N ILE A 152 2.73 -12.32 3.99
CA ILE A 152 3.79 -11.31 3.95
C ILE A 152 5.09 -12.02 4.34
N PRO A 153 6.13 -12.08 3.49
CA PRO A 153 7.37 -12.76 3.82
C PRO A 153 7.98 -12.22 5.12
N PRO A 154 8.26 -13.05 6.13
CA PRO A 154 8.80 -12.57 7.41
C PRO A 154 10.11 -11.79 7.26
N ALA A 155 10.88 -12.12 6.23
CA ALA A 155 12.14 -11.45 5.88
C ALA A 155 11.98 -9.95 5.57
N ILE A 156 10.78 -9.46 5.23
CA ILE A 156 10.51 -8.01 5.08
C ILE A 156 10.81 -7.26 6.40
N GLY A 157 10.62 -7.92 7.56
CA GLY A 157 11.01 -7.37 8.87
C GLY A 157 12.52 -7.09 8.99
N ASN A 158 13.36 -7.66 8.12
CA ASN A 158 14.81 -7.46 8.14
C ASN A 158 15.26 -6.23 7.32
N LEU A 159 14.38 -5.60 6.53
CA LEU A 159 14.71 -4.43 5.72
C LEU A 159 14.93 -3.19 6.60
N LYS A 160 16.19 -2.93 6.97
CA LYS A 160 16.55 -1.89 7.95
C LYS A 160 16.17 -0.47 7.54
N ASN A 161 16.14 -0.21 6.24
CA ASN A 161 15.84 1.12 5.70
C ASN A 161 14.36 1.32 5.37
N LEU A 162 13.51 0.30 5.56
CA LEU A 162 12.10 0.37 5.19
C LEU A 162 11.36 1.41 6.06
N THR A 163 10.80 2.41 5.39
CA THR A 163 10.04 3.51 6.01
C THR A 163 8.58 3.53 5.56
N VAL A 164 8.27 2.96 4.40
CA VAL A 164 6.92 2.91 3.85
C VAL A 164 6.63 1.49 3.39
N LEU A 165 5.58 0.91 3.96
CA LEU A 165 5.01 -0.36 3.53
C LEU A 165 3.52 -0.20 3.24
N ASP A 166 3.13 -0.36 1.98
CA ASP A 166 1.73 -0.38 1.56
C ASP A 166 1.43 -1.66 0.77
N LEU A 167 0.71 -2.57 1.41
CA LEU A 167 0.26 -3.84 0.83
C LEU A 167 -1.27 -3.90 0.76
N SER A 168 -1.94 -2.76 0.90
CA SER A 168 -3.39 -2.68 0.98
C SER A 168 -4.10 -3.20 -0.27
N ARG A 169 -5.37 -3.60 -0.14
CA ARG A 169 -6.20 -4.07 -1.26
C ARG A 169 -5.56 -5.24 -2.02
N ASN A 170 -5.28 -6.30 -1.28
CA ASN A 170 -4.79 -7.57 -1.81
C ASN A 170 -5.59 -8.72 -1.19
N LYS A 171 -5.12 -9.96 -1.36
CA LYS A 171 -5.68 -11.18 -0.75
C LYS A 171 -4.63 -11.87 0.13
N LEU A 172 -3.76 -11.07 0.77
CA LEU A 172 -2.69 -11.58 1.64
C LEU A 172 -3.30 -12.15 2.91
N SER A 173 -2.68 -13.19 3.46
CA SER A 173 -3.15 -13.89 4.66
C SER A 173 -2.03 -14.15 5.66
N GLY A 174 -2.38 -14.73 6.81
CA GLY A 174 -1.45 -14.93 7.93
C GLY A 174 -1.19 -13.64 8.72
N SER A 175 -0.13 -13.63 9.53
CA SER A 175 0.16 -12.53 10.45
C SER A 175 1.13 -11.50 9.89
N LEU A 176 1.11 -10.31 10.50
CA LEU A 176 2.15 -9.31 10.31
C LEU A 176 3.50 -9.85 10.83
N PRO A 177 4.59 -9.73 10.07
CA PRO A 177 5.93 -10.11 10.56
C PRO A 177 6.31 -9.34 11.82
N SER A 178 6.77 -10.03 12.86
CA SER A 178 7.17 -9.42 14.13
C SER A 178 8.28 -8.38 13.97
N GLY A 179 9.21 -8.62 13.04
CA GLY A 179 10.32 -7.70 12.75
C GLY A 179 9.88 -6.31 12.23
N LEU A 180 8.63 -6.13 11.78
CA LEU A 180 8.10 -4.80 11.43
C LEU A 180 8.07 -3.85 12.63
N GLY A 181 7.96 -4.39 13.84
CA GLY A 181 7.99 -3.59 15.08
C GLY A 181 9.30 -2.83 15.28
N ASP A 182 10.41 -3.45 14.87
CA ASP A 182 11.77 -2.90 14.99
C ASP A 182 12.18 -2.04 13.80
N ARG A 183 11.25 -1.70 12.90
CA ARG A 183 11.51 -0.84 11.74
C ARG A 183 11.06 0.59 12.03
N ASN A 184 11.81 1.55 11.49
CA ASN A 184 11.46 2.97 11.53
C ASN A 184 10.41 3.29 10.46
N LEU A 185 9.31 2.55 10.45
CA LEU A 185 8.20 2.81 9.57
C LEU A 185 7.58 4.16 9.90
N THR A 186 7.25 4.89 8.86
CA THR A 186 6.46 6.12 8.87
C THR A 186 5.05 5.84 8.36
N THR A 187 4.95 4.92 7.39
CA THR A 187 3.69 4.45 6.80
C THR A 187 3.60 2.93 6.85
N LEU A 188 2.49 2.41 7.37
CA LEU A 188 2.09 1.01 7.32
C LEU A 188 0.62 0.92 6.88
N ASN A 189 0.37 0.48 5.65
CA ASN A 189 -0.99 0.21 5.17
C ASN A 189 -1.12 -1.25 4.73
N VAL A 190 -1.98 -2.00 5.40
CA VAL A 190 -2.29 -3.40 5.08
C VAL A 190 -3.79 -3.67 5.01
N ALA A 191 -4.60 -2.61 5.04
CA ALA A 191 -6.06 -2.72 5.00
C ALA A 191 -6.55 -3.42 3.73
N ARG A 192 -7.75 -3.99 3.79
CA ARG A 192 -8.37 -4.74 2.68
C ARG A 192 -7.50 -5.92 2.24
N ASN A 193 -7.22 -6.81 3.18
CA ASN A 193 -6.54 -8.09 2.98
C ASN A 193 -7.31 -9.20 3.74
N ASN A 194 -6.70 -10.36 3.95
CA ASN A 194 -7.21 -11.46 4.78
C ASN A 194 -6.20 -11.82 5.90
N LEU A 195 -5.54 -10.81 6.45
CA LEU A 195 -4.51 -10.95 7.48
C LEU A 195 -5.15 -11.22 8.84
N THR A 196 -4.47 -12.01 9.67
CA THR A 196 -4.97 -12.42 10.98
C THR A 196 -3.88 -12.35 12.05
N GLY A 197 -4.23 -12.63 13.30
CA GLY A 197 -3.26 -12.79 14.39
C GLY A 197 -2.87 -11.45 15.03
N ILE A 198 -1.76 -11.44 15.76
CA ILE A 198 -1.45 -10.34 16.67
C ILE A 198 -0.68 -9.23 15.95
N VAL A 199 -1.09 -7.98 16.18
CA VAL A 199 -0.34 -6.80 15.72
C VAL A 199 0.96 -6.70 16.53
N PRO A 200 2.15 -6.72 15.91
CA PRO A 200 3.39 -6.55 16.63
C PRO A 200 3.46 -5.17 17.29
N LYS A 201 4.29 -5.00 18.32
CA LYS A 201 4.54 -3.68 18.91
C LYS A 201 5.24 -2.81 17.87
N LEU A 202 4.54 -1.82 17.34
CA LEU A 202 5.06 -0.95 16.29
C LEU A 202 5.83 0.24 16.87
N SER A 203 6.82 0.72 16.10
CA SER A 203 7.59 1.91 16.43
C SER A 203 6.68 3.15 16.54
N PRO A 204 6.96 4.09 17.46
CA PRO A 204 6.24 5.36 17.56
C PRO A 204 6.46 6.28 16.34
N THR A 205 7.37 5.94 15.42
CA THR A 205 7.62 6.71 14.19
C THR A 205 6.48 6.64 13.17
N ILE A 206 5.54 5.70 13.33
CA ILE A 206 4.42 5.54 12.40
C ILE A 206 3.37 6.61 12.65
N TYR A 207 3.20 7.52 11.68
CA TYR A 207 2.14 8.53 11.70
C TYR A 207 1.05 8.26 10.67
N ASN A 208 1.30 7.37 9.71
CA ASN A 208 0.30 6.93 8.74
C ASN A 208 0.13 5.41 8.84
N CYS A 209 -0.85 4.97 9.63
CA CYS A 209 -1.13 3.55 9.80
C CYS A 209 -2.56 3.24 9.41
N GLU A 210 -2.76 2.20 8.60
CA GLU A 210 -4.08 1.67 8.24
C GLU A 210 -4.03 0.14 8.24
N LEU A 211 -4.53 -0.48 9.31
CA LEU A 211 -4.59 -1.94 9.45
C LEU A 211 -5.90 -2.52 8.91
N THR A 212 -7.01 -1.80 9.09
CA THR A 212 -8.30 -2.12 8.48
C THR A 212 -9.02 -0.83 8.03
N SER A 213 -9.78 -0.92 6.93
CA SER A 213 -10.52 0.21 6.34
C SER A 213 -11.99 0.27 6.79
N THR A 214 -12.57 -0.86 7.21
CA THR A 214 -13.95 -1.04 7.69
C THR A 214 -14.05 -2.33 8.50
N PHE A 215 -15.10 -2.53 9.32
CA PHE A 215 -15.30 -3.79 10.06
C PHE A 215 -15.29 -5.06 9.19
N ASP A 216 -15.67 -4.96 7.90
CA ASP A 216 -15.72 -6.09 6.96
C ASP A 216 -14.68 -6.01 5.83
N ASP A 217 -13.46 -5.54 6.12
CA ASP A 217 -12.42 -5.43 5.08
C ASP A 217 -11.57 -6.71 4.87
N GLY A 218 -11.86 -7.77 5.63
CA GLY A 218 -11.26 -9.09 5.52
C GLY A 218 -10.10 -9.36 6.51
N ASN A 219 -9.52 -8.32 7.12
CA ASN A 219 -8.51 -8.51 8.16
C ASN A 219 -9.15 -8.82 9.52
N ASP A 220 -8.55 -9.74 10.29
CA ASP A 220 -9.01 -10.22 11.60
C ASP A 220 -7.84 -10.22 12.61
N PHE A 221 -7.44 -9.03 13.05
CA PHE A 221 -6.32 -8.86 13.99
C PHE A 221 -6.74 -8.97 15.46
N TRP A 222 -5.86 -9.51 16.30
CA TRP A 222 -6.05 -9.65 17.75
C TRP A 222 -5.16 -8.68 18.55
N CYS A 223 -5.70 -8.13 19.64
CA CYS A 223 -4.95 -7.37 20.64
C CYS A 223 -4.53 -8.29 21.80
N TYR A 224 -3.36 -8.06 22.42
CA TYR A 224 -3.00 -8.74 23.68
C TYR A 224 -3.88 -8.21 24.83
N GLY A 225 -4.78 -9.04 25.36
CA GLY A 225 -5.46 -8.86 26.64
C GLY A 225 -5.04 -9.97 27.60
N ALA A 226 -4.84 -9.64 28.88
CA ALA A 226 -4.47 -10.59 29.92
C ALA A 226 -5.56 -11.67 30.07
N GLY A 227 -5.36 -12.85 29.48
CA GLY A 227 -6.25 -14.00 29.66
C GLY A 227 -6.61 -14.84 28.43
N GLY A 228 -6.21 -14.46 27.22
CA GLY A 228 -6.43 -15.28 26.02
C GLY A 228 -6.81 -14.45 24.79
N ALA A 229 -6.47 -14.94 23.60
CA ALA A 229 -6.76 -14.29 22.33
C ALA A 229 -8.28 -14.19 22.11
N ALA A 230 -8.82 -12.97 22.03
CA ALA A 230 -10.22 -12.72 21.69
C ALA A 230 -10.31 -12.08 20.29
N PRO A 231 -11.32 -12.46 19.47
CA PRO A 231 -11.53 -11.86 18.15
C PRO A 231 -11.97 -10.39 18.26
N PRO A 232 -11.73 -9.56 17.23
CA PRO A 232 -12.02 -8.15 17.26
C PRO A 232 -13.51 -7.92 16.98
N SER A 233 -14.28 -7.83 18.06
CA SER A 233 -15.34 -6.82 18.13
C SER A 233 -15.14 -5.83 19.29
N MET A 234 -14.22 -6.10 20.22
CA MET A 234 -13.97 -5.26 21.40
C MET A 234 -12.55 -5.48 21.94
N CYS A 235 -11.56 -4.68 21.55
CA CYS A 235 -10.34 -4.60 22.36
C CYS A 235 -10.57 -3.62 23.52
N ASP A 236 -10.85 -4.13 24.73
CA ASP A 236 -10.50 -3.48 25.99
C ASP A 236 -10.43 -4.47 27.17
N THR A 237 -9.53 -4.25 28.12
CA THR A 237 -9.71 -4.77 29.49
C THR A 237 -9.58 -3.71 30.60
N ASP A 238 -9.32 -2.42 30.33
CA ASP A 238 -9.59 -1.33 31.30
C ASP A 238 -9.42 0.13 30.79
N THR A 239 -9.01 0.42 29.54
CA THR A 239 -8.84 1.81 29.00
C THR A 239 -9.13 2.03 27.49
N ARG A 240 -10.21 1.47 26.95
CA ARG A 240 -10.99 1.97 25.80
C ARG A 240 -10.28 2.18 24.44
N VAL A 241 -10.54 1.21 23.54
CA VAL A 241 -10.76 1.34 22.07
C VAL A 241 -9.54 1.54 21.16
N PHE A 242 -9.25 0.51 20.35
CA PHE A 242 -8.68 0.71 19.02
C PHE A 242 -9.75 1.34 18.12
N LEU A 243 -9.50 2.54 17.59
CA LEU A 243 -10.17 2.91 16.35
C LEU A 243 -9.63 1.93 15.30
N PRO A 244 -10.49 1.20 14.56
CA PRO A 244 -10.07 0.16 13.62
C PRO A 244 -9.06 0.68 12.56
N ARG A 245 -8.91 2.00 12.44
CA ARG A 245 -8.12 2.64 11.40
C ARG A 245 -6.64 2.82 11.73
N THR A 246 -6.16 2.76 12.98
CA THR A 246 -4.79 3.21 13.32
C THR A 246 -4.04 2.31 14.31
N CYS A 247 -2.72 2.22 14.14
CA CYS A 247 -1.79 1.44 14.97
C CYS A 247 -1.84 1.84 16.46
N PRO A 248 -1.52 0.92 17.39
CA PRO A 248 -1.33 1.30 18.78
C PRO A 248 -0.04 2.12 18.89
N ALA A 249 -0.15 3.39 19.27
CA ALA A 249 1.01 4.13 19.75
C ALA A 249 1.49 3.48 21.06
N GLY A 250 2.81 3.41 21.25
CA GLY A 250 3.48 2.67 22.32
C GLY A 250 2.73 2.67 23.65
N LEU A 251 2.27 1.49 24.06
CA LEU A 251 1.80 1.24 25.42
C LEU A 251 3.04 1.04 26.30
N ASP A 252 3.66 2.14 26.75
CA ASP A 252 4.46 2.11 27.96
C ASP A 252 3.52 2.36 29.15
N GLY A 253 3.33 1.32 29.98
CA GLY A 253 2.38 1.32 31.09
C GLY A 253 2.80 2.20 32.28
N SER A 254 3.16 3.46 32.06
CA SER A 254 3.57 4.37 33.13
C SER A 254 3.50 5.85 32.71
N GLY A 255 2.34 6.50 32.84
CA GLY A 255 2.24 7.96 32.76
C GLY A 255 0.81 8.50 32.95
N PRO A 256 0.61 9.63 33.67
CA PRO A 256 -0.71 10.04 34.13
C PRO A 256 -1.54 10.67 33.01
N SER A 257 -2.85 10.44 33.10
CA SER A 257 -3.89 10.87 32.17
C SER A 257 -3.95 12.40 32.02
N PRO A 258 -4.04 12.95 30.80
CA PRO A 258 -4.47 14.31 30.61
C PRO A 258 -5.90 14.39 30.02
N PHE A 259 -6.77 15.00 30.82
CA PHE A 259 -7.81 15.96 30.41
C PHE A 259 -8.98 15.50 29.52
N LEU A 260 -10.09 15.28 30.21
CA LEU A 260 -11.44 15.75 29.86
C LEU A 260 -11.42 17.05 29.04
N ARG A 261 -12.13 17.09 27.89
CA ARG A 261 -12.91 18.24 27.39
C ARG A 261 -14.04 17.81 26.43
N PRO A 262 -15.09 18.64 26.30
CA PRO A 262 -16.49 18.20 26.22
C PRO A 262 -17.06 18.20 24.79
N GLY A 263 -17.91 17.23 24.47
CA GLY A 263 -18.66 17.27 23.21
C GLY A 263 -19.19 15.93 22.72
N PHE A 264 -19.85 15.13 23.57
CA PHE A 264 -20.73 14.06 23.10
C PHE A 264 -21.98 14.05 23.97
N ILE A 265 -23.02 14.74 23.49
CA ILE A 265 -24.36 14.68 24.05
C ILE A 265 -24.91 13.29 23.71
N ALA A 266 -25.30 12.58 24.76
CA ALA A 266 -26.03 11.33 24.68
C ALA A 266 -27.40 11.56 24.06
N THR A 267 -27.71 10.86 22.96
CA THR A 267 -29.08 10.68 22.49
C THR A 267 -29.73 9.57 23.32
N ILE A 268 -30.16 9.90 24.53
CA ILE A 268 -31.19 9.11 25.23
C ILE A 268 -32.52 9.62 24.71
N ALA A 269 -33.25 8.75 24.00
CA ALA A 269 -34.61 9.01 23.56
C ALA A 269 -35.52 9.20 24.78
N ILE A 270 -35.88 10.46 25.05
CA ILE A 270 -37.00 10.84 25.91
C ILE A 270 -38.26 10.71 25.06
N ALA A 271 -39.08 9.72 25.36
CA ALA A 271 -40.45 9.65 24.87
C ALA A 271 -41.35 10.50 25.78
N VAL A 272 -41.76 11.66 25.22
CA VAL A 272 -43.06 12.33 25.36
C VAL A 272 -43.51 12.78 26.77
N LEU A 273 -43.36 14.09 27.00
CA LEU A 273 -44.23 14.90 27.87
C LEU A 273 -45.67 14.95 27.32
N ILE A 274 -46.67 14.80 28.20
CA ILE A 274 -47.84 15.70 28.22
C ILE A 274 -48.11 16.11 29.69
N PRO A 275 -48.29 17.42 29.99
CA PRO A 275 -48.36 17.94 31.36
C PRO A 275 -49.79 18.31 31.83
N LEU A 276 -49.88 18.52 33.16
CA LEU A 276 -50.77 19.44 33.89
C LEU A 276 -52.30 19.20 33.89
N LEU A 277 -52.86 18.82 35.06
CA LEU A 277 -53.58 19.73 35.98
C LEU A 277 -54.42 18.97 37.03
N ALA A 278 -54.11 19.28 38.28
CA ALA A 278 -55.04 19.52 39.39
C ALA A 278 -55.94 18.40 39.93
N VAL A 279 -56.33 18.63 41.19
CA VAL A 279 -57.50 18.10 41.91
C VAL A 279 -57.22 16.90 42.84
N LEU A 280 -56.90 17.28 44.08
CA LEU A 280 -57.58 16.92 45.33
C LEU A 280 -57.67 15.44 45.74
N CYS A 281 -57.14 15.20 46.96
CA CYS A 281 -57.83 14.56 48.10
C CYS A 281 -58.80 13.40 47.80
N VAL A 282 -58.53 12.21 48.37
CA VAL A 282 -59.37 11.55 49.40
C VAL A 282 -58.80 10.14 49.70
N LYS A 283 -58.52 9.94 51.00
CA LYS A 283 -58.36 8.71 51.80
C LYS A 283 -57.38 7.62 51.36
#